data_AF-A0A948D5V5-F1
#
_entry.id   AF-A0A948D5V5-F1
#
_cell.length_a   1.000
_cell.length_b   1.000
_cell.length_c   1.000
_cell.angle_alpha   90.00
_cell.angle_beta   90.00
_cell.angle_gamma   90.00
#
_symmetry.space_group_name_H-M   'P 1'
#
loop_
_entity.id
_entity.type
_entity.pdbx_description
1 polymer ?
#
loop_
_entity_poly.entity_id
_entity_poly.type
_entity_poly.pdbx_seq_one_letter_code
_entity_poly.pdbx_strand_id
1 'polypeptide(L)'
;MGSGHPRVWAVLTILAFPVVLLAGEIFGLSWAASFGLALLASFLILCLEGLIRKRSWLFEKPFEDLLSHPELSFRLIFFVGALLLILESALILIMATNENFTEQFVELTLHKQCYAGKSRTDSRLCAYLKKSEDGYIRQNFNLKDAEGLAMRNAAAEAWFPDEQLVSCAERIINRTAYCSAGYLHLSIVHCTAWEINANGSLEASKAVTRYAAAAITQNGVGMPAATYFSDNTNDENWKSAMGKSAQKYSDLFYSSPISHNLITALQAEALGRAQALLR
;
A
#
# COMPACT_ATOMS: atom_id res chain seq x y z
N MET A 1 41.82 -7.19 -28.01
CA MET A 1 40.78 -7.63 -27.07
C MET A 1 41.12 -7.06 -25.71
N GLY A 2 40.37 -6.04 -25.28
CA GLY A 2 40.68 -5.27 -24.07
C GLY A 2 40.54 -6.14 -22.83
N SER A 3 41.67 -6.46 -22.19
CA SER A 3 41.72 -7.15 -20.91
C SER A 3 41.19 -6.21 -19.84
N GLY A 4 39.91 -6.32 -19.49
CA GLY A 4 39.35 -5.65 -18.34
C GLY A 4 40.19 -5.94 -17.09
N HIS A 5 40.49 -4.90 -16.30
CA HIS A 5 41.33 -5.02 -15.12
C HIS A 5 40.64 -5.96 -14.10
N PRO A 6 41.35 -6.92 -13.48
CA PRO A 6 40.78 -7.92 -12.55
C PRO A 6 39.91 -7.33 -11.44
N ARG A 7 40.28 -6.13 -10.97
CA ARG A 7 39.53 -5.35 -9.98
C ARG A 7 38.09 -5.02 -10.42
N VAL A 8 37.87 -4.77 -11.71
CA VAL A 8 36.53 -4.43 -12.22
C VAL A 8 35.60 -5.64 -12.10
N TRP A 9 36.08 -6.83 -12.44
CA TRP A 9 35.32 -8.08 -12.31
C TRP A 9 35.05 -8.47 -10.86
N ALA A 10 36.02 -8.23 -9.97
CA ALA A 10 35.84 -8.41 -8.54
C ALA A 10 34.72 -7.48 -8.01
N VAL A 11 34.77 -6.19 -8.33
CA VAL A 11 33.75 -5.21 -7.92
C VAL A 11 32.37 -5.57 -8.47
N LEU A 12 32.28 -5.95 -9.76
CA LEU A 12 31.03 -6.37 -10.39
C LEU A 12 30.42 -7.59 -9.70
N THR A 13 31.24 -8.61 -9.43
CA THR A 13 30.77 -9.84 -8.76
C THR A 13 30.26 -9.55 -7.34
N ILE A 14 30.97 -8.70 -6.59
CA ILE A 14 30.65 -8.35 -5.20
C ILE A 14 29.39 -7.47 -5.13
N LEU A 15 29.28 -6.45 -5.99
CA LEU A 15 28.14 -5.54 -5.98
C LEU A 15 26.88 -6.13 -6.60
N ALA A 16 27.00 -7.07 -7.54
CA ALA A 16 25.83 -7.70 -8.15
C ALA A 16 24.93 -8.38 -7.13
N PHE A 17 25.50 -8.99 -6.09
CA PHE A 17 24.72 -9.68 -5.07
C PHE A 17 23.74 -8.74 -4.33
N PRO A 18 24.18 -7.69 -3.60
CA PRO A 18 23.26 -6.79 -2.91
C PRO A 18 22.36 -6.03 -3.89
N VAL A 19 22.83 -5.67 -5.09
CA VAL A 19 22.00 -4.95 -6.08
C VAL A 19 20.86 -5.83 -6.58
N VAL A 20 21.12 -7.08 -6.95
CA VAL A 20 20.09 -8.00 -7.44
C VAL A 20 19.18 -8.46 -6.30
N LEU A 21 19.72 -8.63 -5.10
CA LEU A 21 18.92 -8.94 -3.92
C LEU A 21 17.90 -7.82 -3.66
N LEU A 22 18.34 -6.57 -3.60
CA LEU A 22 17.48 -5.40 -3.42
C LEU A 22 16.48 -5.24 -4.57
N ALA A 23 16.94 -5.37 -5.82
CA ALA A 23 16.06 -5.28 -6.99
C ALA A 23 14.98 -6.37 -6.95
N GLY A 24 15.33 -7.60 -6.59
CA GLY A 24 14.37 -8.70 -6.49
C GLY A 24 13.30 -8.44 -5.44
N GLU A 25 13.68 -7.86 -4.29
CA GLU A 25 12.72 -7.45 -3.27
C GLU A 25 11.80 -6.31 -3.74
N ILE A 26 12.32 -5.33 -4.48
CA ILE A 26 11.51 -4.25 -5.08
C ILE A 26 10.48 -4.82 -6.07
N PHE A 27 10.84 -5.87 -6.82
CA PHE A 27 9.92 -6.54 -7.74
C PHE A 27 8.99 -7.57 -7.07
N GLY A 28 8.92 -7.60 -5.74
CA GLY A 28 8.01 -8.47 -5.00
C GLY A 28 8.37 -9.96 -5.04
N LEU A 29 9.62 -10.30 -5.35
CA LEU A 29 10.07 -11.70 -5.29
C LEU A 29 10.25 -12.14 -3.83
N SER A 30 9.98 -13.42 -3.57
CA SER A 30 10.20 -14.00 -2.24
C SER A 30 11.68 -13.93 -1.85
N TRP A 31 11.98 -13.81 -0.55
CA TRP A 31 13.36 -13.73 -0.06
C TRP A 31 14.26 -14.85 -0.60
N ALA A 32 13.74 -16.07 -0.70
CA ALA A 32 14.45 -17.23 -1.22
C ALA A 32 14.70 -17.11 -2.73
N ALA A 33 13.72 -16.59 -3.49
CA ALA A 33 13.87 -16.34 -4.92
C ALA A 33 14.85 -15.20 -5.21
N SER A 34 14.76 -14.09 -4.48
CA SER A 34 15.69 -12.96 -4.58
C SER A 34 17.12 -13.36 -4.23
N PHE A 35 17.30 -14.15 -3.17
CA PHE A 35 18.59 -14.71 -2.80
C PHE A 35 19.14 -15.65 -3.88
N GLY A 36 18.30 -16.54 -4.42
CA GLY A 36 18.67 -17.43 -5.52
C GLY A 36 19.09 -16.68 -6.78
N LEU A 37 18.37 -15.61 -7.15
CA LEU A 37 18.70 -14.76 -8.29
C LEU A 37 19.98 -13.94 -8.06
N ALA A 38 20.19 -13.43 -6.84
CA ALA A 38 21.43 -12.73 -6.50
C ALA A 38 22.64 -13.65 -6.59
N LEU A 39 22.54 -14.89 -6.09
CA LEU A 39 23.57 -15.92 -6.27
C LEU A 39 23.81 -16.23 -7.74
N LEU A 40 22.74 -16.43 -8.52
CA LEU A 40 22.83 -16.73 -9.95
C LEU A 40 23.51 -15.58 -10.71
N ALA A 41 23.18 -14.32 -10.40
CA ALA A 41 23.77 -13.16 -11.05
C ALA A 41 25.27 -13.04 -10.77
N SER A 42 25.70 -13.16 -9.50
CA SER A 42 27.13 -13.16 -9.16
C SER A 42 27.86 -14.35 -9.81
N PHE A 43 27.23 -15.52 -9.88
CA PHE A 43 27.80 -16.69 -10.55
C PHE A 43 27.93 -16.48 -12.06
N LEU A 44 26.92 -15.91 -12.71
CA LEU A 44 26.97 -15.60 -14.15
C LEU A 44 28.09 -14.62 -14.47
N ILE A 45 28.31 -13.60 -13.65
CA ILE A 45 29.43 -12.66 -13.82
C ILE A 45 30.78 -13.39 -13.74
N LEU A 46 30.94 -14.30 -12.78
CA LEU A 46 32.16 -15.13 -12.67
C LEU A 46 32.35 -16.05 -13.90
N CYS A 47 31.28 -16.66 -14.40
CA CYS A 47 31.34 -17.46 -15.64
C CYS A 47 31.72 -16.60 -16.85
N LEU A 48 31.13 -15.41 -16.95
CA LEU A 48 31.35 -14.49 -18.06
C LEU A 48 32.78 -13.94 -18.07
N GLU A 49 33.34 -13.67 -16.88
CA GLU A 49 34.76 -13.39 -16.72
C GLU A 49 35.62 -14.59 -17.15
N GLY A 50 35.28 -15.80 -16.69
CA GLY A 50 35.99 -17.03 -17.04
C GLY A 50 36.05 -17.24 -18.56
N LEU A 51 34.97 -16.94 -19.27
CA LEU A 51 34.91 -17.02 -20.73
C LEU A 51 35.77 -15.95 -21.42
N ILE A 52 35.75 -14.70 -20.93
CA ILE A 52 36.45 -13.58 -21.54
C ILE A 52 37.95 -13.61 -21.25
N ARG A 53 38.35 -13.84 -19.99
CA ARG A 53 39.74 -13.77 -19.53
C ARG A 53 40.43 -15.13 -19.50
N LYS A 54 39.68 -16.25 -19.56
CA LYS A 54 40.18 -17.62 -19.36
C LYS A 54 40.90 -17.83 -18.02
N ARG A 55 40.74 -16.89 -17.09
CA ARG A 55 41.38 -16.86 -15.77
C ARG A 55 40.49 -16.05 -14.84
N SER A 56 40.21 -16.57 -13.65
CA SER A 56 39.42 -15.88 -12.64
C SER A 56 40.30 -14.99 -11.77
N TRP A 57 39.82 -13.79 -11.44
CA TRP A 57 40.47 -12.86 -10.51
C TRP A 57 40.78 -13.48 -9.15
N LEU A 58 40.00 -14.48 -8.71
CA LEU A 58 40.22 -15.20 -7.45
C LEU A 58 41.57 -15.94 -7.41
N PHE A 59 42.13 -16.30 -8.57
CA PHE A 59 43.41 -17.00 -8.70
C PHE A 59 44.54 -16.10 -9.21
N GLU A 60 44.39 -14.79 -9.06
CA GLU A 60 45.51 -13.87 -9.27
C GLU A 60 46.29 -13.68 -7.98
N LYS A 61 47.63 -13.71 -8.09
CA LYS A 61 48.57 -13.54 -6.96
C LYS A 61 48.16 -12.50 -5.91
N PRO A 62 47.78 -11.25 -6.26
CA PRO A 62 47.39 -10.26 -5.26
C PRO A 62 46.14 -10.63 -4.45
N PHE A 63 45.25 -11.46 -5.00
CA PHE A 63 44.07 -11.98 -4.29
C PHE A 63 44.37 -13.29 -3.56
N GLU A 64 45.25 -14.13 -4.09
CA GLU A 64 45.74 -15.35 -3.44
C GLU A 64 46.52 -15.03 -2.15
N ASP A 65 47.38 -14.01 -2.20
CA ASP A 65 48.07 -13.49 -1.02
C ASP A 65 47.09 -12.88 -0.01
N LEU A 66 46.02 -12.24 -0.50
CA LEU A 66 44.96 -11.72 0.36
C LEU A 66 44.22 -12.87 1.06
N LEU A 67 43.72 -13.85 0.31
CA LEU A 67 42.89 -14.97 0.79
C LEU A 67 43.64 -15.92 1.71
N SER A 68 44.97 -16.01 1.59
CA SER A 68 45.83 -16.81 2.47
C SER A 68 46.13 -16.14 3.81
N HIS A 69 45.77 -14.87 4.01
CA HIS A 69 45.94 -14.21 5.30
C HIS A 69 44.93 -14.71 6.34
N PRO A 70 45.38 -15.16 7.53
CA PRO A 70 44.52 -15.72 8.57
C PRO A 70 43.50 -14.71 9.14
N GLU A 71 43.76 -13.40 8.99
CA GLU A 71 42.85 -12.33 9.41
C GLU A 71 41.87 -11.89 8.33
N LEU A 72 41.95 -12.43 7.11
CA LEU A 72 41.12 -11.95 6.01
C LEU A 72 39.64 -12.06 6.34
N SER A 73 39.19 -13.18 6.92
CA SER A 73 37.79 -13.38 7.33
C SER A 73 37.29 -12.25 8.24
N PHE A 74 38.12 -11.84 9.20
CA PHE A 74 37.79 -10.76 10.13
C PHE A 74 37.76 -9.39 9.44
N ARG A 75 38.76 -9.10 8.61
CA ARG A 75 38.83 -7.84 7.84
C ARG A 75 37.70 -7.73 6.83
N LEU A 76 37.29 -8.85 6.23
CA LEU A 76 36.22 -8.90 5.24
C LEU A 76 34.85 -8.71 5.91
N ILE A 77 34.63 -9.29 7.10
CA ILE A 77 33.44 -8.99 7.91
C ILE A 77 33.40 -7.49 8.27
N PHE A 78 34.53 -6.92 8.69
CA PHE A 78 34.60 -5.50 9.03
C PHE A 78 34.34 -4.60 7.82
N PHE A 79 34.89 -4.95 6.66
CA PHE A 79 34.69 -4.20 5.41
C PHE A 79 33.26 -4.33 4.90
N VAL A 80 32.67 -5.52 4.94
CA VAL A 80 31.26 -5.75 4.59
C VAL A 80 30.36 -4.99 5.55
N GLY A 81 30.61 -5.04 6.86
CA GLY A 81 29.86 -4.29 7.86
C GLY A 81 29.95 -2.78 7.65
N ALA A 82 31.13 -2.24 7.37
CA ALA A 82 31.33 -0.84 7.05
C ALA A 82 30.62 -0.43 5.74
N LEU A 83 30.66 -1.28 4.71
CA LEU A 83 29.94 -1.05 3.46
C LEU A 83 28.43 -1.05 3.68
N LEU A 84 27.92 -1.98 4.49
CA LEU A 84 26.51 -2.07 4.86
C LEU A 84 26.05 -0.81 5.59
N LEU A 85 26.85 -0.34 6.56
CA LEU A 85 26.59 0.91 7.27
C LEU A 85 26.54 2.12 6.34
N ILE A 86 27.45 2.22 5.37
CA ILE A 86 27.43 3.30 4.37
C ILE A 86 26.16 3.21 3.52
N LEU A 87 25.77 2.00 3.11
CA LEU A 87 24.58 1.78 2.29
C LEU A 87 23.30 2.10 3.07
N GLU A 88 23.20 1.68 4.32
CA GLU A 88 22.10 2.03 5.24
C GLU A 88 22.05 3.54 5.47
N SER A 89 23.18 4.18 5.72
CA SER A 89 23.25 5.64 5.93
C SER A 89 22.82 6.40 4.68
N ALA A 90 23.26 5.97 3.50
CA ALA A 90 22.84 6.56 2.23
C ALA A 90 21.33 6.34 1.98
N LEU A 91 20.81 5.15 2.31
CA LEU A 91 19.39 4.83 2.21
C LEU A 91 18.55 5.75 3.11
N ILE A 92 18.95 5.94 4.36
CA ILE A 92 18.30 6.86 5.31
C ILE A 92 18.31 8.29 4.75
N LEU A 93 19.43 8.72 4.18
CA LEU A 93 19.57 10.08 3.63
C LEU A 93 18.69 10.28 2.39
N ILE A 94 18.55 9.24 1.54
CA ILE A 94 17.63 9.25 0.40
C ILE A 94 16.17 9.30 0.89
N MET A 95 15.79 8.52 1.90
CA MET A 95 14.45 8.62 2.50
C MET A 95 14.19 10.03 3.06
N ALA A 96 15.14 10.58 3.80
CA ALA A 96 15.00 11.92 4.38
C ALA A 96 14.89 13.05 3.34
N THR A 97 15.36 12.83 2.11
CA THR A 97 15.40 13.87 1.06
C THR A 97 14.40 13.66 -0.08
N ASN A 98 13.78 12.47 -0.17
CA ASN A 98 12.85 12.13 -1.23
C ASN A 98 11.58 11.48 -0.65
N GLU A 99 10.50 12.28 -0.59
CA GLU A 99 9.19 11.86 -0.08
C GLU A 99 8.64 10.63 -0.83
N ASN A 100 8.79 10.59 -2.16
CA ASN A 100 8.31 9.45 -2.97
C ASN A 100 9.04 8.14 -2.64
N PHE A 101 10.33 8.20 -2.32
CA PHE A 101 11.10 7.01 -1.96
C PHE A 101 10.73 6.51 -0.56
N THR A 102 10.43 7.44 0.35
CA THR A 102 9.92 7.12 1.68
C THR A 102 8.57 6.43 1.61
N GLU A 103 7.64 6.93 0.79
CA GLU A 103 6.33 6.27 0.58
C GLU A 103 6.50 4.84 0.06
N GLN A 104 7.32 4.64 -0.97
CA GLN A 104 7.58 3.31 -1.54
C GLN A 104 8.27 2.36 -0.55
N PHE A 105 9.20 2.86 0.25
CA PHE A 105 9.91 2.04 1.23
C PHE A 105 9.01 1.66 2.42
N VAL A 106 8.19 2.60 2.90
CA VAL A 106 7.17 2.34 3.92
C VAL A 106 6.16 1.33 3.39
N GLU A 107 5.67 1.49 2.17
CA GLU A 107 4.77 0.54 1.50
C GLU A 107 5.40 -0.86 1.41
N LEU A 108 6.67 -0.97 0.98
CA LEU A 108 7.41 -2.23 0.91
C LEU A 108 7.59 -2.90 2.30
N THR A 109 7.94 -2.10 3.30
CA THR A 109 8.17 -2.59 4.67
C THR A 109 6.87 -3.09 5.28
N LEU A 110 5.79 -2.35 5.09
CA LEU A 110 4.46 -2.74 5.52
C LEU A 110 4.02 -4.00 4.78
N HIS A 111 4.15 -4.06 3.45
CA HIS A 111 3.81 -5.25 2.67
C HIS A 111 4.52 -6.51 3.18
N LYS A 112 5.81 -6.42 3.49
CA LYS A 112 6.59 -7.53 4.05
C LYS A 112 6.14 -7.94 5.45
N GLN A 113 5.86 -7.00 6.36
CA GLN A 113 5.35 -7.33 7.69
C GLN A 113 3.98 -8.00 7.62
N CYS A 114 3.17 -7.60 6.63
CA CYS A 114 1.85 -8.17 6.36
C CYS A 114 1.87 -9.57 5.78
N TYR A 115 2.87 -9.90 4.96
CA TYR A 115 3.05 -11.25 4.42
C TYR A 115 3.72 -12.21 5.42
N ALA A 116 4.55 -11.70 6.34
CA ALA A 116 5.27 -12.50 7.33
C ALA A 116 4.42 -12.99 8.52
N GLY A 117 3.18 -12.52 8.67
CA GLY A 117 2.13 -13.15 9.48
C GLY A 117 2.46 -13.37 10.96
N LYS A 118 3.15 -12.44 11.63
CA LYS A 118 3.68 -12.69 12.99
C LYS A 118 3.28 -11.73 14.13
N SER A 119 2.45 -10.71 13.94
CA SER A 119 2.01 -9.89 15.07
C SER A 119 0.53 -9.52 15.05
N ARG A 120 -0.13 -9.63 16.22
CA ARG A 120 -1.54 -9.28 16.46
C ARG A 120 -1.83 -7.77 16.29
N THR A 121 -0.82 -6.91 16.41
CA THR A 121 -0.96 -5.46 16.19
C THR A 121 -0.83 -5.05 14.72
N ASP A 122 -0.22 -5.89 13.87
CA ASP A 122 -0.01 -5.60 12.44
C ASP A 122 -1.23 -5.97 11.57
N SER A 123 -2.18 -6.74 12.10
CA SER A 123 -3.34 -7.22 11.33
C SER A 123 -4.22 -6.11 10.73
N ARG A 124 -4.23 -4.91 11.34
CA ARG A 124 -5.07 -3.77 10.92
C ARG A 124 -4.52 -3.04 9.70
N LEU A 125 -3.22 -2.70 9.72
CA LEU A 125 -2.56 -2.06 8.58
C LEU A 125 -2.43 -3.04 7.40
N CYS A 126 -2.23 -4.32 7.73
CA CYS A 126 -2.16 -5.39 6.76
C CYS A 126 -3.49 -5.78 6.13
N ALA A 127 -4.61 -5.65 6.83
CA ALA A 127 -5.93 -5.81 6.21
C ALA A 127 -6.23 -4.70 5.20
N TYR A 128 -5.71 -3.48 5.42
CA TYR A 128 -5.83 -2.36 4.48
C TYR A 128 -4.93 -2.54 3.25
N LEU A 129 -3.69 -3.01 3.41
CA LEU A 129 -2.71 -3.20 2.31
C LEU A 129 -2.86 -4.53 1.57
N LYS A 130 -3.21 -5.63 2.24
CA LYS A 130 -3.50 -6.91 1.57
C LYS A 130 -4.74 -6.82 0.66
N LYS A 131 -5.59 -5.83 0.93
CA LYS A 131 -6.71 -5.45 0.07
C LYS A 131 -6.30 -4.62 -1.16
N SER A 132 -5.04 -4.23 -1.27
CA SER A 132 -4.46 -3.46 -2.38
C SER A 132 -3.65 -4.35 -3.34
N GLU A 133 -2.93 -5.36 -2.82
CA GLU A 133 -1.82 -5.98 -3.57
C GLU A 133 -2.02 -7.44 -4.00
N ASP A 134 -3.00 -8.14 -3.43
CA ASP A 134 -3.40 -9.42 -4.01
C ASP A 134 -4.14 -9.15 -5.32
N GLY A 135 -3.52 -9.45 -6.47
CA GLY A 135 -4.16 -9.52 -7.80
C GLY A 135 -5.45 -10.37 -7.87
N TYR A 136 -5.86 -10.92 -6.74
CA TYR A 136 -7.19 -11.43 -6.40
C TYR A 136 -8.32 -10.38 -6.36
N ILE A 137 -8.02 -9.07 -6.45
CA ILE A 137 -9.08 -8.04 -6.61
C ILE A 137 -9.76 -8.15 -7.99
N ARG A 138 -9.11 -8.76 -8.99
CA ARG A 138 -9.71 -8.88 -10.33
C ARG A 138 -10.77 -9.97 -10.49
N GLN A 139 -10.87 -10.94 -9.59
CA GLN A 139 -11.72 -12.12 -9.88
C GLN A 139 -12.85 -12.38 -8.90
N ASN A 140 -12.83 -11.89 -7.65
CA ASN A 140 -13.94 -12.13 -6.71
C ASN A 140 -14.27 -10.95 -5.76
N PHE A 141 -13.61 -9.79 -5.89
CA PHE A 141 -14.03 -8.61 -5.16
C PHE A 141 -15.26 -8.03 -5.88
N ASN A 142 -16.42 -8.08 -5.24
CA ASN A 142 -17.61 -7.43 -5.78
C ASN A 142 -17.30 -5.94 -5.88
N LEU A 143 -17.18 -5.43 -7.10
CA LEU A 143 -16.84 -4.03 -7.38
C LEU A 143 -17.72 -3.06 -6.57
N LYS A 144 -18.97 -3.48 -6.28
CA LYS A 144 -19.91 -2.78 -5.40
C LYS A 144 -19.40 -2.60 -3.97
N ASP A 145 -18.71 -3.58 -3.41
CA ASP A 145 -18.19 -3.51 -2.03
C ASP A 145 -16.98 -2.58 -1.92
N ALA A 146 -16.18 -2.48 -3.00
CA ALA A 146 -15.05 -1.55 -3.08
C ALA A 146 -15.52 -0.10 -3.28
N GLU A 147 -16.49 0.12 -4.17
CA GLU A 147 -17.13 1.43 -4.36
C GLU A 147 -17.81 1.91 -3.07
N GLY A 148 -18.55 1.03 -2.41
CA GLY A 148 -19.19 1.35 -1.15
C GLY A 148 -18.20 1.62 -0.02
N LEU A 149 -17.00 1.02 -0.08
CA LEU A 149 -15.94 1.38 0.85
C LEU A 149 -15.40 2.78 0.57
N ALA A 150 -15.13 3.12 -0.68
CA ALA A 150 -14.67 4.46 -1.06
C ALA A 150 -15.66 5.54 -0.61
N MET A 151 -16.97 5.28 -0.81
CA MET A 151 -18.04 6.17 -0.37
C MET A 151 -18.10 6.35 1.15
N ARG A 152 -18.02 5.25 1.90
CA ARG A 152 -18.00 5.27 3.38
C ARG A 152 -16.78 5.99 3.94
N ASN A 153 -15.61 5.79 3.34
CA ASN A 153 -14.37 6.43 3.78
C ASN A 153 -14.44 7.95 3.55
N ALA A 154 -14.91 8.38 2.38
CA ALA A 154 -15.10 9.79 2.08
C ALA A 154 -16.10 10.45 3.03
N ALA A 155 -17.18 9.76 3.38
CA ALA A 155 -18.15 10.25 4.37
C ALA A 155 -17.56 10.35 5.78
N ALA A 156 -16.76 9.37 6.20
CA ALA A 156 -16.08 9.41 7.50
C ALA A 156 -15.12 10.63 7.57
N GLU A 157 -14.29 10.81 6.55
CA GLU A 157 -13.32 11.91 6.47
C GLU A 157 -14.01 13.27 6.43
N ALA A 158 -15.10 13.41 5.66
CA ALA A 158 -15.82 14.67 5.53
C ALA A 158 -16.61 15.06 6.80
N TRP A 159 -17.16 14.09 7.53
CA TRP A 159 -18.06 14.38 8.66
C TRP A 159 -17.39 14.31 10.03
N PHE A 160 -16.27 13.61 10.12
CA PHE A 160 -15.55 13.33 11.36
C PHE A 160 -14.02 13.39 11.15
N PRO A 161 -13.47 14.54 10.70
CA PRO A 161 -12.05 14.65 10.37
C PRO A 161 -11.12 14.42 11.57
N ASP A 162 -11.60 14.68 12.79
CA ASP A 162 -10.78 14.64 14.02
C ASP A 162 -11.00 13.36 14.85
N GLU A 163 -11.91 12.47 14.45
CA GLU A 163 -12.29 11.31 15.26
C GLU A 163 -11.47 10.07 14.89
N GLN A 164 -10.97 9.37 15.91
CA GLN A 164 -10.08 8.22 15.72
C GLN A 164 -10.81 6.92 15.38
N LEU A 165 -12.07 6.76 15.82
CA LEU A 165 -12.84 5.54 15.61
C LEU A 165 -14.23 5.85 15.05
N VAL A 166 -14.30 5.89 13.72
CA VAL A 166 -15.55 6.08 12.99
C VAL A 166 -15.85 4.82 12.20
N SER A 167 -17.10 4.37 12.26
CA SER A 167 -17.60 3.35 11.34
C SER A 167 -18.79 3.88 10.56
N CYS A 168 -18.85 3.52 9.29
CA CYS A 168 -19.95 3.90 8.42
C CYS A 168 -20.64 2.68 7.82
N ALA A 169 -21.90 2.84 7.50
CA ALA A 169 -22.72 1.92 6.72
C ALA A 169 -23.45 2.70 5.63
N GLU A 170 -23.80 2.03 4.54
CA GLU A 170 -24.50 2.70 3.44
C GLU A 170 -25.60 1.84 2.80
N ARG A 171 -26.55 2.52 2.15
CA ARG A 171 -27.47 1.95 1.18
C ARG A 171 -27.39 2.70 -0.13
N ILE A 172 -27.02 1.99 -1.18
CA ILE A 172 -26.93 2.51 -2.54
C ILE A 172 -28.35 2.81 -3.04
N ILE A 173 -28.59 4.05 -3.47
CA ILE A 173 -29.85 4.45 -4.13
C ILE A 173 -29.70 4.30 -5.63
N ASN A 174 -28.63 4.85 -6.18
CA ASN A 174 -28.37 4.75 -7.60
C ASN A 174 -26.88 4.69 -7.89
N ARG A 175 -26.57 3.98 -8.96
CA ARG A 175 -25.26 3.87 -9.55
C ARG A 175 -25.39 4.09 -11.04
N THR A 176 -24.67 5.07 -11.58
CA THR A 176 -24.70 5.38 -13.01
C THR A 176 -23.28 5.48 -13.53
N ALA A 177 -23.00 4.92 -14.71
CA ALA A 177 -21.67 5.04 -15.32
C ALA A 177 -21.33 6.53 -15.56
N TYR A 178 -20.09 6.92 -15.27
CA TYR A 178 -19.56 8.28 -15.40
C TYR A 178 -18.24 8.25 -16.18
N CYS A 179 -18.28 8.74 -17.41
CA CYS A 179 -17.13 8.66 -18.34
C CYS A 179 -16.63 7.21 -18.55
N SER A 180 -15.51 7.03 -19.24
CA SER A 180 -15.00 5.70 -19.63
C SER A 180 -14.43 4.87 -18.47
N ALA A 181 -14.25 5.43 -17.26
CA ALA A 181 -13.56 4.78 -16.14
C ALA A 181 -14.10 5.10 -14.73
N GLY A 182 -15.25 5.79 -14.61
CA GLY A 182 -15.82 6.18 -13.31
C GLY A 182 -17.30 5.84 -13.16
N TYR A 183 -17.82 6.02 -11.94
CA TYR A 183 -19.24 5.86 -11.62
C TYR A 183 -19.72 7.03 -10.76
N LEU A 184 -20.96 7.46 -11.01
CA LEU A 184 -21.72 8.26 -10.07
C LEU A 184 -22.32 7.34 -9.04
N HIS A 185 -22.00 7.60 -7.78
CA HIS A 185 -22.50 6.85 -6.64
C HIS A 185 -23.38 7.78 -5.79
N LEU A 186 -24.67 7.43 -5.68
CA LEU A 186 -25.60 8.10 -4.77
C LEU A 186 -26.07 7.09 -3.72
N SER A 187 -25.84 7.40 -2.45
CA SER A 187 -26.21 6.52 -1.34
C SER A 187 -26.71 7.31 -0.12
N ILE A 188 -27.39 6.61 0.76
CA ILE A 188 -27.66 7.05 2.14
C ILE A 188 -26.55 6.48 2.99
N VAL A 189 -25.78 7.35 3.64
CA VAL A 189 -24.65 6.95 4.48
C VAL A 189 -24.96 7.33 5.92
N HIS A 190 -24.73 6.37 6.81
CA HIS A 190 -24.76 6.56 8.26
C HIS A 190 -23.36 6.36 8.79
N CYS A 191 -22.83 7.33 9.51
CA CYS A 191 -21.53 7.23 10.16
C CYS A 191 -21.68 7.52 11.65
N THR A 192 -21.01 6.73 12.46
CA THR A 192 -21.00 6.84 13.92
C THR A 192 -19.56 6.91 14.39
N ALA A 193 -19.25 7.96 15.16
CA ALA A 193 -18.05 8.04 15.97
C ALA A 193 -18.28 7.27 17.28
N TRP A 194 -17.27 6.50 17.68
CA TRP A 194 -17.36 5.62 18.83
C TRP A 194 -16.30 5.96 19.86
N GLU A 195 -16.72 5.98 21.12
CA GLU A 195 -15.83 6.00 22.27
C GLU A 195 -15.71 4.59 22.84
N ILE A 196 -14.50 4.24 23.29
CA ILE A 196 -14.23 2.96 23.94
C ILE A 196 -14.27 3.20 25.44
N ASN A 197 -15.29 2.64 26.10
CA ASN A 197 -15.44 2.72 27.54
C ASN A 197 -14.37 1.89 28.26
N ALA A 198 -14.16 2.16 29.55
CA ALA A 198 -13.19 1.46 30.39
C ALA A 198 -13.41 -0.07 30.49
N ASN A 199 -14.63 -0.53 30.23
CA ASN A 199 -15.01 -1.94 30.16
C ASN A 199 -14.79 -2.57 28.76
N GLY A 200 -14.24 -1.81 27.80
CA GLY A 200 -14.04 -2.22 26.40
C GLY A 200 -15.30 -2.16 25.52
N SER A 201 -16.44 -1.67 26.02
CA SER A 201 -17.65 -1.50 25.21
C SER A 201 -17.57 -0.25 24.33
N LEU A 202 -18.13 -0.33 23.12
CA LEU A 202 -18.30 0.83 22.25
C LEU A 202 -19.55 1.61 22.63
N GLU A 203 -19.40 2.92 22.82
CA GLU A 203 -20.50 3.86 23.01
C GLU A 203 -20.51 4.85 21.84
N ALA A 204 -21.69 5.12 21.29
CA ALA A 204 -21.83 6.05 20.19
C ALA A 204 -21.75 7.49 20.74
N SER A 205 -20.69 8.22 20.41
CA SER A 205 -20.52 9.62 20.83
C SER A 205 -21.31 10.57 19.93
N LYS A 206 -21.27 10.32 18.61
CA LYS A 206 -21.96 11.14 17.61
C LYS A 206 -22.31 10.30 16.39
N ALA A 207 -23.52 10.46 15.88
CA ALA A 207 -24.00 9.77 14.70
C ALA A 207 -24.62 10.75 13.69
N VAL A 208 -24.32 10.55 12.40
CA VAL A 208 -24.83 11.39 11.30
C VAL A 208 -25.35 10.48 10.20
N THR A 209 -26.56 10.77 9.72
CA THR A 209 -27.14 10.11 8.54
C THR A 209 -27.51 11.15 7.50
N ARG A 210 -26.95 11.05 6.30
CA ARG A 210 -27.25 11.97 5.18
C ARG A 210 -27.25 11.20 3.87
N TYR A 211 -27.92 11.75 2.85
CA TYR A 211 -27.59 11.33 1.50
C TYR A 211 -26.26 11.95 1.12
N ALA A 212 -25.47 11.21 0.37
CA ALA A 212 -24.22 11.70 -0.15
C ALA A 212 -24.04 11.20 -1.59
N ALA A 213 -23.36 12.02 -2.36
CA ALA A 213 -22.98 11.74 -3.74
C ALA A 213 -21.46 11.75 -3.85
N ALA A 214 -20.92 10.84 -4.66
CA ALA A 214 -19.53 10.86 -5.05
C ALA A 214 -19.37 10.44 -6.50
N ALA A 215 -18.41 11.08 -7.18
CA ALA A 215 -17.79 10.48 -8.35
C ALA A 215 -16.73 9.48 -7.85
N ILE A 216 -16.91 8.21 -8.20
CA ILE A 216 -15.96 7.14 -7.91
C ILE A 216 -15.10 6.90 -9.14
N THR A 217 -13.81 7.20 -9.03
CA THR A 217 -12.81 7.01 -10.09
C THR A 217 -11.70 6.09 -9.59
N GLN A 218 -10.97 5.44 -10.48
CA GLN A 218 -9.79 4.69 -10.08
C GLN A 218 -8.64 5.66 -9.77
N ASN A 219 -7.98 5.47 -8.64
CA ASN A 219 -6.74 6.20 -8.30
C ASN A 219 -5.55 5.66 -9.12
N GLY A 220 -4.35 6.23 -8.94
CA GLY A 220 -3.14 5.81 -9.66
C GLY A 220 -2.75 4.32 -9.49
N VAL A 221 -3.33 3.65 -8.50
CA VAL A 221 -3.12 2.23 -8.17
C VAL A 221 -4.28 1.35 -8.68
N GLY A 222 -5.25 1.92 -9.40
CA GLY A 222 -6.42 1.20 -9.95
C GLY A 222 -7.55 0.95 -8.95
N MET A 223 -7.47 1.49 -7.73
CA MET A 223 -8.46 1.30 -6.67
C MET A 223 -9.56 2.37 -6.74
N PRO A 224 -10.84 2.02 -6.49
CA PRO A 224 -11.93 2.99 -6.43
C PRO A 224 -11.69 4.03 -5.32
N ALA A 225 -11.74 5.30 -5.67
CA ALA A 225 -11.62 6.44 -4.76
C ALA A 225 -12.70 7.48 -5.08
N ALA A 226 -13.23 8.13 -4.05
CA ALA A 226 -14.17 9.22 -4.22
C ALA A 226 -13.41 10.52 -4.50
N THR A 227 -13.69 11.19 -5.61
CA THR A 227 -12.99 12.43 -6.02
C THR A 227 -13.84 13.68 -5.85
N TYR A 228 -15.14 13.60 -6.09
CA TYR A 228 -16.10 14.70 -5.89
C TYR A 228 -17.14 14.27 -4.85
N PHE A 229 -16.74 14.11 -3.59
CA PHE A 229 -17.69 13.78 -2.52
C PHE A 229 -18.45 15.03 -2.08
N SER A 230 -19.77 14.93 -1.94
CA SER A 230 -20.59 15.97 -1.32
C SER A 230 -21.88 15.41 -0.74
N ASP A 231 -22.29 15.94 0.41
CA ASP A 231 -23.59 15.68 1.04
C ASP A 231 -24.54 16.89 0.95
N ASN A 232 -24.13 17.94 0.23
CA ASN A 232 -24.88 19.17 0.05
C ASN A 232 -25.20 19.40 -1.43
N THR A 233 -26.49 19.34 -1.76
CA THR A 233 -27.02 19.50 -3.12
C THR A 233 -26.70 20.85 -3.77
N ASN A 234 -26.34 21.87 -2.97
CA ASN A 234 -26.04 23.21 -3.45
C ASN A 234 -24.54 23.42 -3.77
N ASP A 235 -23.67 22.49 -3.38
CA ASP A 235 -22.23 22.61 -3.52
C ASP A 235 -21.76 22.39 -4.97
N GLU A 236 -20.65 23.02 -5.35
CA GLU A 236 -20.00 22.79 -6.64
C GLU A 236 -19.48 21.35 -6.75
N ASN A 237 -19.07 20.75 -5.63
CA ASN A 237 -18.68 19.33 -5.61
C ASN A 237 -19.87 18.42 -5.92
N TRP A 238 -21.10 18.76 -5.51
CA TRP A 238 -22.30 18.00 -5.88
C TRP A 238 -22.60 18.09 -7.38
N LYS A 239 -22.48 19.29 -7.95
CA LYS A 239 -22.65 19.49 -9.40
C LYS A 239 -21.56 18.77 -10.19
N SER A 240 -20.33 18.79 -9.69
CA SER A 240 -19.17 18.11 -10.29
C SER A 240 -19.28 16.59 -10.18
N ALA A 241 -19.81 16.09 -9.05
CA ALA A 241 -20.13 14.69 -8.85
C ALA A 241 -21.23 14.26 -9.79
N MET A 242 -22.40 14.88 -9.73
CA MET A 242 -23.61 14.34 -10.37
C MET A 242 -23.81 14.80 -11.82
N GLY A 243 -23.02 15.78 -12.28
CA GLY A 243 -23.05 16.33 -13.62
C GLY A 243 -24.47 16.76 -14.03
N LYS A 244 -24.90 16.33 -15.22
CA LYS A 244 -26.25 16.63 -15.76
C LYS A 244 -27.40 16.06 -14.91
N SER A 245 -27.11 15.11 -14.01
CA SER A 245 -28.11 14.51 -13.14
C SER A 245 -28.21 15.20 -11.78
N ALA A 246 -27.39 16.21 -11.49
CA ALA A 246 -27.37 16.90 -10.20
C ALA A 246 -28.76 17.38 -9.77
N GLN A 247 -29.48 18.08 -10.66
CA GLN A 247 -30.83 18.59 -10.35
C GLN A 247 -31.82 17.47 -10.03
N LYS A 248 -31.84 16.41 -10.85
CA LYS A 248 -32.74 15.25 -10.67
C LYS A 248 -32.56 14.61 -9.29
N TYR A 249 -31.33 14.50 -8.80
CA TYR A 249 -31.06 13.89 -7.50
C TYR A 249 -31.20 14.86 -6.33
N SER A 250 -31.01 16.16 -6.56
CA SER A 250 -31.37 17.18 -5.58
C SER A 250 -32.86 17.13 -5.26
N ASP A 251 -33.71 17.00 -6.29
CA ASP A 251 -35.17 16.87 -6.09
C ASP A 251 -35.53 15.58 -5.32
N LEU A 252 -34.79 14.49 -5.55
CA LEU A 252 -34.94 13.23 -4.80
C LEU A 252 -34.58 13.40 -3.31
N PHE A 253 -33.54 14.17 -3.01
CA PHE A 253 -33.08 14.47 -1.65
C PHE A 253 -34.15 15.22 -0.85
N TYR A 254 -34.81 16.21 -1.46
CA TYR A 254 -35.84 17.00 -0.78
C TYR A 254 -37.20 16.30 -0.68
N SER A 255 -37.50 15.38 -1.60
CA SER A 255 -38.82 14.74 -1.69
C SER A 255 -38.97 13.47 -0.86
N SER A 256 -37.86 12.86 -0.42
CA SER A 256 -37.86 11.57 0.25
C SER A 256 -37.17 11.65 1.62
N PRO A 257 -37.90 11.66 2.74
CA PRO A 257 -37.26 11.58 4.05
C PRO A 257 -36.66 10.19 4.30
N ILE A 258 -35.50 10.13 4.96
CA ILE A 258 -34.87 8.87 5.37
C ILE A 258 -35.74 8.21 6.44
N SER A 259 -36.21 6.99 6.19
CA SER A 259 -37.09 6.30 7.14
C SER A 259 -36.33 5.89 8.41
N HIS A 260 -37.01 5.96 9.57
CA HIS A 260 -36.43 5.58 10.85
C HIS A 260 -35.90 4.13 10.85
N ASN A 261 -36.65 3.20 10.25
CA ASN A 261 -36.24 1.79 10.13
C ASN A 261 -34.91 1.63 9.37
N LEU A 262 -34.70 2.45 8.33
CA LEU A 262 -33.46 2.43 7.58
C LEU A 262 -32.28 2.96 8.41
N ILE A 263 -32.50 4.03 9.18
CA ILE A 263 -31.49 4.58 10.09
C ILE A 263 -31.06 3.51 11.11
N THR A 264 -32.04 2.84 11.74
CA THR A 264 -31.75 1.78 12.73
C THR A 264 -30.99 0.62 12.11
N ALA A 265 -31.35 0.20 10.90
CA ALA A 265 -30.64 -0.87 10.19
C ALA A 265 -29.19 -0.48 9.85
N LEU A 266 -28.98 0.76 9.39
CA LEU A 266 -27.66 1.29 9.08
C LEU A 266 -26.79 1.46 10.34
N GLN A 267 -27.38 1.91 11.45
CA GLN A 267 -26.70 2.03 12.74
C GLN A 267 -26.25 0.66 13.27
N ALA A 268 -27.11 -0.37 13.16
CA ALA A 268 -26.75 -1.73 13.55
C ALA A 268 -25.60 -2.28 12.71
N GLU A 269 -25.59 -1.99 11.39
CA GLU A 269 -24.49 -2.38 10.51
C GLU A 269 -23.19 -1.61 10.85
N ALA A 270 -23.28 -0.31 11.12
CA ALA A 270 -22.14 0.50 11.54
C ALA A 270 -21.55 -0.03 12.86
N LEU A 271 -22.38 -0.39 13.84
CA LEU A 271 -21.94 -1.01 15.08
C LEU A 271 -21.24 -2.36 14.83
N GLY A 272 -21.82 -3.23 13.99
CA GLY A 272 -21.21 -4.51 13.64
C GLY A 272 -19.83 -4.34 12.99
N ARG A 273 -19.67 -3.31 12.15
CA ARG A 273 -18.37 -2.94 11.55
C ARG A 273 -17.39 -2.40 12.60
N ALA A 274 -17.84 -1.56 13.52
CA ALA A 274 -17.01 -1.05 14.61
C ALA A 274 -16.51 -2.18 15.53
N GLN A 275 -17.39 -3.11 15.89
CA GLN A 275 -17.04 -4.30 16.66
C GLN A 275 -16.05 -5.20 15.93
N ALA A 276 -16.16 -5.32 14.60
CA ALA A 276 -15.19 -6.05 13.78
C ALA A 276 -13.80 -5.38 13.76
N LEU A 277 -13.72 -4.05 13.89
CA LEU A 277 -12.44 -3.33 14.01
C LEU A 277 -11.74 -3.57 15.36
N LEU A 278 -12.50 -3.88 16.41
CA LEU A 278 -11.97 -4.15 17.74
C LEU A 278 -11.48 -5.59 17.95
N ARG A 279 -11.89 -6.54 17.11
CA ARG A 279 -11.50 -7.97 17.19
C ARG A 279 -10.18 -8.24 16.47
#